data_AF-A0A0F9MPQ9-F1
#
_entry.id   AF-A0A0F9MPQ9-F1
#
_cell.length_a   1.000
_cell.length_b   1.000
_cell.length_c   1.000
_cell.angle_alpha   90.00
_cell.angle_beta   90.00
_cell.angle_gamma   90.00
#
_symmetry.space_group_name_H-M   'P 1'
#
loop_
_entity.id
_entity.type
_entity.pdbx_description
1 polymer ?
#
loop_
_entity_poly.entity_id
_entity_poly.type
_entity_poly.pdbx_seq_one_letter_code
_entity_poly.pdbx_strand_id
1 'polypeptide(L)'
;MAIIFVDSTATGANNGTSWTDAYTSLNTAMLAANIAPGDQLLVSGTFNETVTIAEAGAATTPNLVQGDDKSGGAGVGSPAIFTIDGQSTRANGITSGLGAAHGYYVFKDMKVTGCTAIGVFLGGTDTITFKRCEFTNNVSWGIKGDDQLLCEECTFTLAAADGGVDCDNNCVFVGCKVYNNVGHGISMNNGLVFACEFFSNSGDNVRTNSGSSGKYILNCIFDGDGKDSDNAINYSHASSLAQVQINNIIYDCTTGITAAQDIGELSISFNNLLNGNTTKYAGSDTHSGEQTGAPLFTNEGTNDYTLQSGSPAKAAGADAGEIANDVSYMDIGAHQRQEPAGGGGSGMRLVNGGLVG
;
A
#
# COMPACT_ATOMS: atom_id res chain seq x y z
N MET A 1 25.54 13.86 -1.64
CA MET A 1 24.48 14.16 -2.62
C MET A 1 25.10 14.47 -3.98
N ALA A 2 25.42 13.41 -4.69
CA ALA A 2 25.59 13.38 -6.12
C ALA A 2 24.24 13.06 -6.79
N ILE A 3 24.12 13.43 -8.07
CA ILE A 3 23.09 12.91 -8.98
C ILE A 3 23.78 11.91 -9.89
N ILE A 4 23.23 10.71 -9.97
CA ILE A 4 23.74 9.60 -10.77
C ILE A 4 22.69 9.27 -11.83
N PHE A 5 23.08 9.27 -13.09
CA PHE A 5 22.19 8.96 -14.20
C PHE A 5 22.29 7.48 -14.57
N VAL A 6 21.14 6.83 -14.78
CA VAL A 6 21.03 5.43 -15.19
C VAL A 6 20.06 5.32 -16.36
N ASP A 7 20.53 4.80 -17.50
CA ASP A 7 19.74 4.66 -18.71
C ASP A 7 20.12 3.38 -19.44
N SER A 8 19.18 2.44 -19.53
CA SER A 8 19.37 1.15 -20.23
C SER A 8 19.83 1.26 -21.68
N THR A 9 19.71 2.45 -22.29
CA THR A 9 20.05 2.72 -23.70
C THR A 9 21.26 3.65 -23.90
N ALA A 10 21.91 4.11 -22.82
CA ALA A 10 23.06 5.01 -22.93
C ALA A 10 24.26 4.34 -23.64
N THR A 11 25.06 5.16 -24.32
CA THR A 11 26.21 4.67 -25.13
C THR A 11 27.53 5.38 -24.81
N GLY A 12 27.54 6.31 -23.85
CA GLY A 12 28.72 7.10 -23.49
C GLY A 12 29.68 6.36 -22.55
N ALA A 13 30.33 7.11 -21.66
CA ALA A 13 31.39 6.60 -20.79
C ALA A 13 30.91 5.65 -19.67
N ASN A 14 29.61 5.47 -19.49
CA ASN A 14 29.01 4.57 -18.49
C ASN A 14 29.53 4.84 -17.06
N ASN A 15 29.51 6.12 -16.66
CA ASN A 15 30.02 6.60 -15.38
C ASN A 15 28.98 7.40 -14.57
N GLY A 16 27.75 7.52 -15.07
CA GLY A 16 26.64 8.13 -14.35
C GLY A 16 26.70 9.66 -14.23
N THR A 17 27.61 10.34 -14.93
CA THR A 17 27.81 11.81 -14.78
C THR A 17 26.85 12.67 -15.63
N SER A 18 26.20 12.08 -16.62
CA SER A 18 25.19 12.73 -17.48
C SER A 18 24.27 11.66 -18.09
N TRP A 19 23.17 12.03 -18.74
CA TRP A 19 22.37 11.07 -19.52
C TRP A 19 23.16 10.40 -20.65
N THR A 20 24.12 11.11 -21.27
CA THR A 20 24.96 10.53 -22.33
C THR A 20 25.90 9.47 -21.75
N ASP A 21 26.48 9.76 -20.58
CA ASP A 21 27.42 8.88 -19.89
C ASP A 21 26.76 8.07 -18.77
N ALA A 22 25.44 7.90 -18.82
CA ALA A 22 24.67 7.23 -17.79
C ALA A 22 25.08 5.75 -17.64
N TYR A 23 24.87 5.20 -16.45
CA TYR A 23 25.04 3.76 -16.26
C TYR A 23 23.99 2.99 -17.07
N THR A 24 24.39 1.95 -17.80
CA THR A 24 23.46 1.08 -18.54
C THR A 24 22.87 -0.05 -17.70
N SER A 25 23.31 -0.19 -16.45
CA SER A 25 22.85 -1.16 -15.45
C SER A 25 22.56 -0.43 -14.15
N LEU A 26 21.32 -0.51 -13.68
CA LEU A 26 20.90 0.01 -12.38
C LEU A 26 21.62 -0.73 -11.25
N ASN A 27 21.80 -2.04 -11.37
CA ASN A 27 22.57 -2.80 -10.37
C ASN A 27 24.03 -2.32 -10.30
N THR A 28 24.67 -2.02 -11.44
CA THR A 28 26.02 -1.45 -11.44
C THR A 28 26.08 -0.07 -10.80
N ALA A 29 25.08 0.79 -11.06
CA ALA A 29 24.98 2.09 -10.41
C ALA A 29 24.79 1.96 -8.89
N MET A 30 23.90 1.05 -8.46
CA MET A 30 23.61 0.73 -7.05
C MET A 30 24.82 0.16 -6.28
N LEU A 31 25.69 -0.57 -6.98
CA LEU A 31 26.92 -1.15 -6.43
C LEU A 31 28.15 -0.26 -6.65
N ALA A 32 28.02 0.87 -7.36
CA ALA A 32 29.13 1.76 -7.55
C ALA A 32 29.60 2.27 -6.19
N ALA A 33 30.92 2.23 -5.94
CA ALA A 33 31.54 2.54 -4.65
C ALA A 33 31.28 3.97 -4.11
N ASN A 34 30.47 4.75 -4.79
CA ASN A 34 30.22 6.16 -4.54
C ASN A 34 28.77 6.47 -4.14
N ILE A 35 27.84 5.50 -4.03
CA ILE A 35 26.54 5.82 -3.44
C ILE A 35 26.73 6.10 -1.95
N ALA A 36 26.64 7.36 -1.59
CA ALA A 36 26.65 7.83 -0.22
C ALA A 36 25.22 8.21 0.21
N PRO A 37 24.91 8.17 1.53
CA PRO A 37 23.64 8.67 2.05
C PRO A 37 23.25 10.04 1.49
N GLY A 38 22.04 10.11 0.95
CA GLY A 38 21.43 11.30 0.36
C GLY A 38 21.72 11.48 -1.13
N ASP A 39 22.37 10.51 -1.79
CA ASP A 39 22.52 10.53 -3.24
C ASP A 39 21.21 10.21 -3.97
N GLN A 40 21.13 10.64 -5.23
CA GLN A 40 19.96 10.47 -6.07
C GLN A 40 20.33 9.76 -7.37
N LEU A 41 19.57 8.71 -7.71
CA LEU A 41 19.66 8.01 -8.98
C LEU A 41 18.46 8.40 -9.82
N LEU A 42 18.71 9.02 -10.97
CA LEU A 42 17.71 9.31 -11.98
C LEU A 42 17.75 8.21 -13.05
N VAL A 43 16.65 7.49 -13.21
CA VAL A 43 16.62 6.21 -13.90
C VAL A 43 15.65 6.25 -15.09
N SER A 44 16.07 5.73 -16.24
CA SER A 44 15.23 5.61 -17.42
C SER A 44 15.37 4.26 -18.11
N GLY A 45 14.24 3.71 -18.55
CA GLY A 45 14.16 2.54 -19.42
C GLY A 45 13.86 1.24 -18.68
N THR A 46 14.20 0.12 -19.32
CA THR A 46 13.88 -1.24 -18.85
C THR A 46 15.17 -2.01 -18.58
N PHE A 47 15.30 -2.52 -17.37
CA PHE A 47 16.47 -3.22 -16.88
C PHE A 47 16.14 -4.70 -16.67
N ASN A 48 16.85 -5.54 -17.43
CA ASN A 48 16.72 -7.00 -17.36
C ASN A 48 17.78 -7.54 -16.40
N GLU A 49 17.65 -7.26 -15.11
CA GLU A 49 18.62 -7.64 -14.09
C GLU A 49 17.97 -7.79 -12.72
N THR A 50 18.72 -8.35 -11.76
CA THR A 50 18.38 -8.25 -10.34
C THR A 50 19.18 -7.09 -9.76
N VAL A 51 18.51 -6.20 -9.05
CA VAL A 51 19.12 -5.06 -8.36
C VAL A 51 19.37 -5.43 -6.90
N THR A 52 20.61 -5.25 -6.43
CA THR A 52 20.98 -5.47 -5.03
C THR A 52 21.16 -4.13 -4.32
N ILE A 53 20.45 -3.93 -3.21
CA ILE A 53 20.72 -2.84 -2.27
C ILE A 53 21.89 -3.28 -1.39
N ALA A 54 23.11 -2.87 -1.72
CA ALA A 54 24.31 -3.29 -0.99
C ALA A 54 24.76 -2.31 0.09
N GLU A 55 24.49 -1.02 -0.09
CA GLU A 55 24.89 0.03 0.84
C GLU A 55 23.67 0.74 1.40
N ALA A 56 23.64 0.97 2.71
CA ALA A 56 22.55 1.68 3.37
C ALA A 56 22.62 3.19 3.11
N GLY A 57 21.45 3.83 2.99
CA GLY A 57 21.32 5.27 3.18
C GLY A 57 21.42 5.65 4.66
N ALA A 58 20.89 6.81 5.03
CA ALA A 58 20.77 7.21 6.43
C ALA A 58 19.37 7.75 6.74
N ALA A 59 18.94 7.59 8.00
CA ALA A 59 17.61 8.01 8.46
C ALA A 59 17.25 9.47 8.13
N THR A 60 18.23 10.37 8.14
CA THR A 60 18.04 11.80 7.84
C THR A 60 18.34 12.17 6.39
N THR A 61 18.96 11.26 5.62
CA THR A 61 19.38 11.47 4.24
C THR A 61 19.25 10.14 3.47
N PRO A 62 18.00 9.71 3.20
CA PRO A 62 17.78 8.47 2.46
C PRO A 62 18.27 8.61 1.02
N ASN A 63 18.69 7.50 0.42
CA ASN A 63 19.02 7.47 -0.99
C ASN A 63 17.73 7.45 -1.82
N LEU A 64 17.70 8.22 -2.91
CA LEU A 64 16.55 8.29 -3.80
C LEU A 64 16.86 7.55 -5.10
N VAL A 65 15.95 6.66 -5.51
CA VAL A 65 15.97 6.04 -6.84
C VAL A 65 14.65 6.40 -7.50
N GLN A 66 14.70 7.22 -8.55
CA GLN A 66 13.50 7.78 -9.17
C GLN A 66 13.54 7.64 -10.68
N GLY A 67 12.39 7.28 -11.25
CA GLY A 67 12.20 7.28 -12.69
C GLY A 67 12.07 8.67 -13.31
N ASP A 68 12.72 8.90 -14.45
CA ASP A 68 12.88 10.20 -15.10
C ASP A 68 12.79 10.10 -16.63
N ASP A 69 12.12 11.06 -17.28
CA ASP A 69 11.94 11.12 -18.74
C ASP A 69 13.11 11.76 -19.50
N LYS A 70 14.17 12.17 -18.80
CA LYS A 70 15.38 12.86 -19.30
C LYS A 70 15.16 14.30 -19.77
N SER A 71 13.94 14.85 -19.71
CA SER A 71 13.65 16.20 -20.19
C SER A 71 14.39 17.30 -19.40
N GLY A 72 14.76 17.03 -18.15
CA GLY A 72 15.48 17.98 -17.27
C GLY A 72 16.97 18.13 -17.58
N GLY A 73 17.52 17.37 -18.53
CA GLY A 73 18.96 17.36 -18.80
C GLY A 73 19.75 16.90 -17.57
N ALA A 74 20.52 17.80 -16.95
CA ALA A 74 21.29 17.49 -15.75
C ALA A 74 20.47 17.59 -14.44
N GLY A 75 19.21 17.99 -14.50
CA GLY A 75 18.29 18.04 -13.36
C GLY A 75 17.22 16.94 -13.41
N VAL A 76 16.31 16.98 -12.44
CA VAL A 76 15.12 16.12 -12.40
C VAL A 76 14.17 16.57 -13.53
N GLY A 77 13.91 15.67 -14.46
CA GLY A 77 12.91 15.80 -15.52
C GLY A 77 11.49 15.56 -15.01
N SER A 78 10.59 15.21 -15.92
CA SER A 78 9.24 14.80 -15.53
C SER A 78 9.29 13.38 -14.98
N PRO A 79 8.47 13.04 -13.97
CA PRO A 79 8.34 11.66 -13.50
C PRO A 79 7.99 10.72 -14.65
N ALA A 80 8.73 9.63 -14.78
CA ALA A 80 8.45 8.55 -15.72
C ALA A 80 8.68 7.21 -15.03
N ILE A 81 7.95 6.17 -15.44
CA ILE A 81 8.14 4.84 -14.87
C ILE A 81 9.36 4.17 -15.51
N PHE A 82 10.36 3.80 -14.72
CA PHE A 82 11.39 2.84 -15.15
C PHE A 82 10.99 1.41 -14.75
N THR A 83 11.47 0.41 -15.46
CA THR A 83 11.08 -1.00 -15.25
C THR A 83 12.26 -1.87 -14.87
N ILE A 84 12.12 -2.69 -13.83
CA ILE A 84 12.95 -3.85 -13.56
C ILE A 84 12.14 -5.09 -14.00
N ASP A 85 12.64 -5.80 -15.01
CA ASP A 85 11.97 -6.95 -15.60
C ASP A 85 12.76 -8.24 -15.31
N GLY A 86 12.13 -9.14 -14.56
CA GLY A 86 12.64 -10.48 -14.26
C GLY A 86 12.67 -11.41 -15.49
N GLN A 87 11.97 -11.05 -16.58
CA GLN A 87 11.86 -11.77 -17.85
C GLN A 87 11.44 -13.24 -17.70
N SER A 88 10.74 -13.56 -16.61
CA SER A 88 10.40 -14.94 -16.22
C SER A 88 11.62 -15.86 -16.09
N THR A 89 12.80 -15.29 -15.80
CA THR A 89 14.05 -16.05 -15.60
C THR A 89 14.71 -15.76 -14.27
N ARG A 90 14.50 -14.57 -13.70
CA ARG A 90 15.07 -14.16 -12.42
C ARG A 90 14.10 -14.42 -11.30
N ALA A 91 14.59 -14.99 -10.20
CA ALA A 91 13.79 -15.22 -9.00
C ALA A 91 13.23 -13.90 -8.46
N ASN A 92 14.10 -12.88 -8.31
CA ASN A 92 13.72 -11.60 -7.74
C ASN A 92 14.21 -10.41 -8.58
N GLY A 93 13.44 -9.33 -8.60
CA GLY A 93 13.78 -8.08 -9.26
C GLY A 93 14.69 -7.21 -8.40
N ILE A 94 14.35 -7.04 -7.12
CA ILE A 94 15.17 -6.32 -6.13
C ILE A 94 15.47 -7.24 -4.95
N THR A 95 16.69 -7.18 -4.44
CA THR A 95 17.13 -7.90 -3.23
C THR A 95 17.90 -6.99 -2.27
N SER A 96 17.82 -7.28 -0.97
CA SER A 96 18.66 -6.61 0.05
C SER A 96 19.95 -7.39 0.31
N GLY A 97 21.09 -6.69 0.26
CA GLY A 97 22.41 -7.17 0.67
C GLY A 97 22.85 -6.65 2.04
N LEU A 98 21.95 -5.98 2.78
CA LEU A 98 22.28 -5.18 3.98
C LEU A 98 22.45 -5.99 5.28
N GLY A 99 22.07 -7.26 5.28
CA GLY A 99 22.03 -8.07 6.50
C GLY A 99 21.02 -7.49 7.51
N ALA A 100 21.48 -7.09 8.70
CA ALA A 100 20.63 -6.53 9.75
C ALA A 100 20.60 -4.98 9.77
N ALA A 101 21.14 -4.32 8.74
CA ALA A 101 21.17 -2.87 8.64
C ALA A 101 19.92 -2.33 7.92
N HIS A 102 19.43 -1.19 8.39
CA HIS A 102 18.33 -0.45 7.75
C HIS A 102 18.75 0.15 6.42
N GLY A 103 17.94 -0.06 5.37
CA GLY A 103 18.30 0.39 4.03
C GLY A 103 18.17 1.89 3.76
N TYR A 104 17.16 2.57 4.31
CA TYR A 104 16.91 4.00 4.07
C TYR A 104 16.93 4.40 2.58
N TYR A 105 16.16 3.68 1.76
CA TYR A 105 15.92 4.04 0.35
C TYR A 105 14.50 4.52 0.14
N VAL A 106 14.35 5.42 -0.84
CA VAL A 106 13.07 5.79 -1.43
C VAL A 106 13.10 5.44 -2.91
N PHE A 107 12.28 4.48 -3.33
CA PHE A 107 12.03 4.19 -4.73
C PHE A 107 10.78 4.94 -5.19
N LYS A 108 10.85 5.64 -6.31
CA LYS A 108 9.72 6.36 -6.91
C LYS A 108 9.57 6.06 -8.38
N ASP A 109 8.33 6.00 -8.84
CA ASP A 109 8.00 5.90 -10.26
C ASP A 109 8.71 4.67 -10.90
N MET A 110 8.50 3.50 -10.29
CA MET A 110 9.19 2.25 -10.64
C MET A 110 8.18 1.12 -10.87
N LYS A 111 8.46 0.25 -11.85
CA LYS A 111 7.75 -1.01 -12.07
C LYS A 111 8.67 -2.20 -11.85
N VAL A 112 8.22 -3.20 -11.11
CA VAL A 112 8.88 -4.52 -10.98
C VAL A 112 7.95 -5.60 -11.51
N THR A 113 8.40 -6.36 -12.50
CA THR A 113 7.57 -7.33 -13.20
C THR A 113 8.29 -8.61 -13.61
N GLY A 114 7.52 -9.68 -13.83
CA GLY A 114 8.01 -10.88 -14.50
C GLY A 114 9.03 -11.69 -13.70
N CYS A 115 9.06 -11.57 -12.37
CA CYS A 115 9.94 -12.39 -11.54
C CYS A 115 9.38 -13.81 -11.36
N THR A 116 10.25 -14.83 -11.35
CA THR A 116 9.87 -16.24 -11.14
C THR A 116 9.61 -16.59 -9.68
N ALA A 117 9.90 -15.67 -8.76
CA ALA A 117 9.48 -15.70 -7.37
C ALA A 117 8.92 -14.31 -6.98
N ILE A 118 9.68 -13.50 -6.24
CA ILE A 118 9.19 -12.30 -5.57
C ILE A 118 9.68 -11.06 -6.31
N GLY A 119 8.83 -10.05 -6.52
CA GLY A 119 9.25 -8.79 -7.15
C GLY A 119 10.40 -8.11 -6.37
N VAL A 120 10.15 -7.80 -5.10
CA VAL A 120 11.14 -7.24 -4.16
C VAL A 120 11.27 -8.15 -2.95
N PHE A 121 12.46 -8.71 -2.75
CA PHE A 121 12.79 -9.54 -1.60
C PHE A 121 13.75 -8.81 -0.66
N LEU A 122 13.18 -8.20 0.37
CA LEU A 122 13.92 -7.56 1.44
C LEU A 122 14.00 -8.53 2.62
N GLY A 123 15.12 -8.53 3.33
CA GLY A 123 15.30 -9.37 4.50
C GLY A 123 16.14 -8.61 5.52
N GLY A 124 15.78 -8.74 6.80
CA GLY A 124 16.38 -8.02 7.91
C GLY A 124 15.48 -6.88 8.41
N THR A 125 16.06 -5.71 8.66
CA THR A 125 15.32 -4.53 9.13
C THR A 125 15.16 -3.55 7.98
N ASP A 126 13.94 -3.42 7.43
CA ASP A 126 13.76 -2.82 6.10
C ASP A 126 13.12 -1.43 6.13
N THR A 127 13.89 -0.40 6.45
CA THR A 127 13.41 0.99 6.28
C THR A 127 13.46 1.41 4.80
N ILE A 128 12.54 0.87 3.98
CA ILE A 128 12.44 1.15 2.55
C ILE A 128 11.07 1.78 2.26
N THR A 129 11.06 2.81 1.42
CA THR A 129 9.86 3.48 0.96
C THR A 129 9.66 3.29 -0.54
N PHE A 130 8.44 2.98 -0.96
CA PHE A 130 8.01 2.93 -2.35
C PHE A 130 6.91 3.97 -2.57
N LYS A 131 7.02 4.77 -3.64
CA LYS A 131 6.01 5.78 -4.00
C LYS A 131 5.64 5.69 -5.46
N ARG A 132 4.36 5.57 -5.78
CA ARG A 132 3.87 5.43 -7.16
C ARG A 132 4.59 4.31 -7.92
N CYS A 133 4.76 3.17 -7.24
CA CYS A 133 5.41 2.00 -7.80
C CYS A 133 4.38 0.94 -8.21
N GLU A 134 4.73 0.11 -9.18
CA GLU A 134 3.92 -1.00 -9.67
C GLU A 134 4.66 -2.34 -9.45
N PHE A 135 3.97 -3.31 -8.85
CA PHE A 135 4.46 -4.67 -8.67
C PHE A 135 3.47 -5.61 -9.37
N THR A 136 3.87 -6.16 -10.52
CA THR A 136 2.93 -6.87 -11.40
C THR A 136 3.51 -8.15 -11.99
N ASN A 137 2.68 -9.18 -12.21
CA ASN A 137 3.09 -10.42 -12.88
C ASN A 137 4.32 -11.09 -12.26
N ASN A 138 4.43 -11.06 -10.93
CA ASN A 138 5.44 -11.81 -10.19
C ASN A 138 4.81 -13.14 -9.75
N VAL A 139 5.57 -14.24 -9.79
CA VAL A 139 5.00 -15.58 -9.53
C VAL A 139 4.53 -15.73 -8.08
N SER A 140 5.23 -15.17 -7.11
CA SER A 140 4.88 -15.16 -5.69
C SER A 140 4.48 -13.74 -5.28
N TRP A 141 5.15 -13.12 -4.31
CA TRP A 141 4.79 -11.79 -3.80
C TRP A 141 5.23 -10.64 -4.71
N GLY A 142 4.48 -9.54 -4.72
CA GLY A 142 4.97 -8.26 -5.25
C GLY A 142 6.14 -7.72 -4.42
N ILE A 143 5.93 -7.65 -3.10
CA ILE A 143 6.98 -7.39 -2.11
C ILE A 143 6.90 -8.43 -1.01
N LYS A 144 8.05 -9.00 -0.63
CA LYS A 144 8.24 -9.67 0.64
C LYS A 144 9.35 -8.95 1.37
N GLY A 145 9.01 -8.25 2.44
CA GLY A 145 9.97 -7.57 3.31
C GLY A 145 9.66 -7.87 4.76
N ASP A 146 10.47 -7.33 5.66
CA ASP A 146 10.27 -7.52 7.10
C ASP A 146 9.64 -6.24 7.69
N ASP A 147 10.40 -5.45 8.44
CA ASP A 147 9.87 -4.32 9.22
C ASP A 147 9.99 -2.96 8.52
N GLN A 148 9.08 -2.03 8.82
CA GLN A 148 9.16 -0.59 8.45
C GLN A 148 9.07 -0.27 6.95
N LEU A 149 8.36 -1.12 6.20
CA LEU A 149 8.01 -0.86 4.81
C LEU A 149 6.98 0.26 4.69
N LEU A 150 7.23 1.26 3.83
CA LEU A 150 6.25 2.29 3.49
C LEU A 150 5.89 2.20 2.00
N CYS A 151 4.61 2.11 1.68
CA CYS A 151 4.10 2.16 0.32
C CYS A 151 3.06 3.29 0.19
N GLU A 152 3.29 4.22 -0.72
CA GLU A 152 2.42 5.35 -1.01
C GLU A 152 1.99 5.29 -2.48
N GLU A 153 0.69 5.29 -2.74
CA GLU A 153 0.12 5.29 -4.10
C GLU A 153 0.67 4.15 -4.99
N CYS A 154 0.99 3.00 -4.39
CA CYS A 154 1.54 1.86 -5.10
C CYS A 154 0.44 0.93 -5.60
N THR A 155 0.74 0.18 -6.67
CA THR A 155 -0.15 -0.84 -7.25
C THR A 155 0.47 -2.22 -7.14
N PHE A 156 -0.32 -3.18 -6.63
CA PHE A 156 0.07 -4.59 -6.47
C PHE A 156 -0.94 -5.47 -7.18
N THR A 157 -0.51 -6.18 -8.23
CA THR A 157 -1.46 -6.98 -9.02
C THR A 157 -0.87 -8.20 -9.69
N LEU A 158 -1.70 -9.21 -9.95
CA LEU A 158 -1.32 -10.41 -10.72
C LEU A 158 -0.16 -11.18 -10.09
N ALA A 159 -0.12 -11.25 -8.75
CA ALA A 159 0.73 -12.18 -8.02
C ALA A 159 0.13 -13.59 -8.07
N ALA A 160 0.86 -14.54 -8.67
CA ALA A 160 0.27 -15.82 -9.10
C ALA A 160 0.14 -16.91 -8.01
N ALA A 161 0.83 -16.78 -6.88
CA ALA A 161 0.84 -17.83 -5.84
C ALA A 161 0.34 -17.32 -4.49
N ASP A 162 0.98 -16.30 -3.91
CA ASP A 162 0.82 -16.01 -2.49
C ASP A 162 0.10 -14.67 -2.20
N GLY A 163 0.42 -13.59 -2.92
CA GLY A 163 -0.26 -12.31 -2.69
C GLY A 163 0.47 -11.05 -3.14
N GLY A 164 -0.10 -9.88 -2.85
CA GLY A 164 0.48 -8.58 -3.20
C GLY A 164 1.71 -8.23 -2.36
N VAL A 165 1.56 -8.21 -1.04
CA VAL A 165 2.63 -7.87 -0.08
C VAL A 165 2.63 -8.81 1.12
N ASP A 166 3.81 -9.25 1.53
CA ASP A 166 4.08 -9.89 2.82
C ASP A 166 5.10 -9.04 3.58
N CYS A 167 4.72 -8.59 4.78
CA CYS A 167 5.56 -7.76 5.63
C CYS A 167 5.34 -8.07 7.11
N ASP A 168 6.28 -7.66 7.95
CA ASP A 168 6.22 -7.92 9.39
C ASP A 168 5.67 -6.70 10.14
N ASN A 169 6.52 -5.91 10.79
CA ASN A 169 6.06 -4.91 11.77
C ASN A 169 6.21 -3.48 11.25
N ASN A 170 5.33 -2.60 11.73
CA ASN A 170 5.35 -1.15 11.50
C ASN A 170 5.27 -0.76 10.03
N CYS A 171 4.56 -1.54 9.22
CA CYS A 171 4.40 -1.27 7.80
C CYS A 171 3.26 -0.29 7.55
N VAL A 172 3.39 0.57 6.54
CA VAL A 172 2.45 1.65 6.25
C VAL A 172 2.09 1.64 4.78
N PHE A 173 0.80 1.55 4.49
CA PHE A 173 0.24 1.57 3.15
C PHE A 173 -0.75 2.72 3.06
N VAL A 174 -0.53 3.64 2.13
CA VAL A 174 -1.37 4.83 1.93
C VAL A 174 -1.76 4.93 0.46
N GLY A 175 -3.05 5.03 0.15
CA GLY A 175 -3.50 5.28 -1.23
C GLY A 175 -3.17 4.15 -2.21
N CYS A 176 -2.88 2.94 -1.73
CA CYS A 176 -2.44 1.83 -2.58
C CYS A 176 -3.63 1.10 -3.21
N LYS A 177 -3.41 0.50 -4.38
CA LYS A 177 -4.37 -0.38 -5.08
C LYS A 177 -3.83 -1.81 -5.09
N VAL A 178 -4.61 -2.78 -4.62
CA VAL A 178 -4.18 -4.17 -4.47
C VAL A 178 -5.25 -5.11 -5.03
N TYR A 179 -4.96 -5.75 -6.16
CA TYR A 179 -6.02 -6.49 -6.87
C TYR A 179 -5.55 -7.63 -7.76
N ASN A 180 -6.45 -8.58 -8.05
CA ASN A 180 -6.17 -9.74 -8.90
C ASN A 180 -4.96 -10.56 -8.43
N ASN A 181 -4.75 -10.69 -7.12
CA ASN A 181 -3.72 -11.55 -6.57
C ASN A 181 -4.34 -12.90 -6.18
N VAL A 182 -3.64 -14.01 -6.46
CA VAL A 182 -4.14 -15.38 -6.22
C VAL A 182 -4.22 -15.73 -4.73
N GLY A 183 -3.50 -15.00 -3.86
CA GLY A 183 -3.65 -15.13 -2.42
C GLY A 183 -4.02 -13.82 -1.77
N HIS A 184 -3.28 -13.42 -0.74
CA HIS A 184 -3.62 -12.25 0.07
C HIS A 184 -3.31 -10.94 -0.65
N GLY A 185 -4.07 -9.88 -0.39
CA GLY A 185 -3.68 -8.54 -0.84
C GLY A 185 -2.44 -8.07 -0.07
N ILE A 186 -2.61 -7.80 1.22
CA ILE A 186 -1.53 -7.44 2.16
C ILE A 186 -1.56 -8.42 3.35
N SER A 187 -0.43 -9.06 3.62
CA SER A 187 -0.11 -9.83 4.83
C SER A 187 0.83 -8.98 5.69
N MET A 188 0.42 -8.65 6.93
CA MET A 188 1.25 -7.87 7.86
C MET A 188 1.15 -8.34 9.31
N ASN A 189 2.16 -8.17 10.16
CA ASN A 189 2.01 -8.40 11.60
C ASN A 189 1.27 -7.22 12.25
N ASN A 190 1.79 -6.00 12.07
CA ASN A 190 1.16 -4.75 12.51
C ASN A 190 1.52 -3.59 11.58
N GLY A 191 0.73 -2.52 11.62
CA GLY A 191 0.88 -1.42 10.70
C GLY A 191 -0.39 -0.62 10.47
N LEU A 192 -0.30 0.27 9.48
CA LEU A 192 -1.38 1.12 9.03
C LEU A 192 -1.69 0.82 7.56
N VAL A 193 -2.95 0.51 7.27
CA VAL A 193 -3.50 0.51 5.92
C VAL A 193 -4.53 1.64 5.86
N PHE A 194 -4.27 2.64 5.03
CA PHE A 194 -5.05 3.86 4.99
C PHE A 194 -5.40 4.28 3.58
N ALA A 195 -6.68 4.54 3.32
CA ALA A 195 -7.14 5.01 2.01
C ALA A 195 -6.74 4.08 0.85
N CYS A 196 -6.66 2.77 1.12
CA CYS A 196 -6.29 1.77 0.11
C CYS A 196 -7.55 1.13 -0.50
N GLU A 197 -7.40 0.65 -1.73
CA GLU A 197 -8.44 -0.07 -2.49
C GLU A 197 -7.99 -1.51 -2.73
N PHE A 198 -8.89 -2.45 -2.43
CA PHE A 198 -8.70 -3.88 -2.61
C PHE A 198 -9.83 -4.45 -3.44
N PHE A 199 -9.52 -5.19 -4.51
CA PHE A 199 -10.54 -5.85 -5.30
C PHE A 199 -10.06 -7.16 -5.94
N SER A 200 -10.94 -8.16 -6.03
CA SER A 200 -10.70 -9.42 -6.76
C SER A 200 -9.42 -10.16 -6.34
N ASN A 201 -9.02 -10.10 -5.06
CA ASN A 201 -7.95 -10.96 -4.53
C ASN A 201 -8.57 -12.29 -4.09
N SER A 202 -7.99 -13.44 -4.43
CA SER A 202 -8.61 -14.74 -4.15
C SER A 202 -8.50 -15.19 -2.69
N GLY A 203 -7.63 -14.56 -1.90
CA GLY A 203 -7.52 -14.78 -0.45
C GLY A 203 -8.07 -13.60 0.35
N ASP A 204 -7.50 -13.37 1.54
CA ASP A 204 -7.81 -12.19 2.34
C ASP A 204 -7.27 -10.90 1.68
N ASN A 205 -8.09 -9.86 1.59
CA ASN A 205 -7.61 -8.56 1.09
C ASN A 205 -6.55 -7.95 2.03
N VAL A 206 -6.86 -7.89 3.33
CA VAL A 206 -5.87 -7.59 4.37
C VAL A 206 -5.88 -8.69 5.41
N ARG A 207 -4.75 -9.38 5.54
CA ARG A 207 -4.49 -10.36 6.59
C ARG A 207 -3.51 -9.79 7.58
N THR A 208 -3.86 -9.90 8.86
CA THR A 208 -2.91 -9.62 9.93
C THR A 208 -2.50 -10.89 10.64
N ASN A 209 -1.21 -11.10 10.83
CA ASN A 209 -0.64 -12.29 11.45
C ASN A 209 -0.61 -12.16 12.99
N SER A 210 -0.30 -13.27 13.66
CA SER A 210 -0.33 -13.37 15.13
C SER A 210 0.81 -12.60 15.80
N GLY A 211 0.62 -12.17 17.05
CA GLY A 211 1.73 -11.82 17.95
C GLY A 211 2.16 -10.35 17.99
N SER A 212 1.42 -9.42 17.37
CA SER A 212 1.74 -7.99 17.50
C SER A 212 0.50 -7.08 17.57
N SER A 213 0.69 -5.90 18.18
CA SER A 213 -0.33 -4.88 18.44
C SER A 213 -0.24 -3.73 17.44
N GLY A 214 -1.31 -2.95 17.30
CA GLY A 214 -1.29 -1.73 16.49
C GLY A 214 -1.63 -2.02 15.03
N LYS A 215 -2.80 -2.63 14.82
CA LYS A 215 -3.33 -2.96 13.50
C LYS A 215 -4.42 -1.95 13.16
N TYR A 216 -4.12 -1.03 12.25
CA TYR A 216 -5.01 0.07 11.88
C TYR A 216 -5.42 -0.05 10.42
N ILE A 217 -6.71 -0.23 10.16
CA ILE A 217 -7.25 -0.34 8.79
C ILE A 217 -8.36 0.69 8.66
N LEU A 218 -8.05 1.79 7.98
CA LEU A 218 -8.84 3.02 8.06
C LEU A 218 -9.16 3.51 6.64
N ASN A 219 -10.41 3.94 6.41
CA ASN A 219 -10.83 4.51 5.13
C ASN A 219 -10.50 3.63 3.91
N CYS A 220 -10.56 2.31 4.02
CA CYS A 220 -10.25 1.41 2.91
C CYS A 220 -11.51 0.89 2.21
N ILE A 221 -11.34 0.48 0.96
CA ILE A 221 -12.40 -0.13 0.14
C ILE A 221 -12.00 -1.57 -0.15
N PHE A 222 -12.94 -2.48 0.06
CA PHE A 222 -12.79 -3.89 -0.17
C PHE A 222 -13.97 -4.37 -1.01
N ASP A 223 -13.66 -4.84 -2.21
CA ASP A 223 -14.59 -5.47 -3.13
C ASP A 223 -14.19 -6.92 -3.35
N GLY A 224 -15.05 -7.86 -3.00
CA GLY A 224 -14.80 -9.26 -3.31
C GLY A 224 -15.16 -9.67 -4.74
N ASP A 225 -15.68 -8.79 -5.58
CA ASP A 225 -16.02 -9.01 -7.00
C ASP A 225 -16.80 -10.31 -7.22
N GLY A 226 -17.93 -10.44 -6.53
CA GLY A 226 -18.73 -11.68 -6.58
C GLY A 226 -18.26 -12.79 -5.63
N LYS A 227 -17.57 -12.43 -4.54
CA LYS A 227 -17.08 -13.32 -3.46
C LYS A 227 -15.83 -14.13 -3.80
N ASP A 228 -15.00 -13.58 -4.67
CA ASP A 228 -13.67 -14.10 -4.96
C ASP A 228 -12.72 -13.91 -3.78
N SER A 229 -12.92 -12.87 -2.95
CA SER A 229 -12.15 -12.68 -1.71
C SER A 229 -12.71 -13.46 -0.53
N ASP A 230 -11.85 -14.22 0.16
CA ASP A 230 -12.20 -14.98 1.37
C ASP A 230 -12.66 -14.05 2.50
N ASN A 231 -11.80 -13.09 2.86
CA ASN A 231 -12.07 -12.10 3.89
C ASN A 231 -11.65 -10.70 3.42
N ALA A 232 -12.42 -9.66 3.71
CA ALA A 232 -11.95 -8.30 3.49
C ALA A 232 -10.83 -7.95 4.50
N ILE A 233 -11.12 -8.17 5.78
CA ILE A 233 -10.17 -7.94 6.86
C ILE A 233 -10.11 -9.20 7.72
N ASN A 234 -8.94 -9.83 7.78
CA ASN A 234 -8.67 -11.01 8.59
C ASN A 234 -7.68 -10.72 9.72
N TYR A 235 -8.19 -10.67 10.94
CA TYR A 235 -7.38 -10.68 12.15
C TYR A 235 -7.08 -12.13 12.57
N SER A 236 -6.05 -12.71 11.94
CA SER A 236 -5.72 -14.12 12.11
C SER A 236 -5.21 -14.44 13.52
N HIS A 237 -5.27 -15.74 13.86
CA HIS A 237 -5.17 -16.37 15.19
C HIS A 237 -4.40 -15.62 16.31
N ALA A 238 -5.00 -15.64 17.51
CA ALA A 238 -4.41 -15.25 18.81
C ALA A 238 -3.86 -13.82 18.91
N SER A 239 -4.37 -12.87 18.12
CA SER A 239 -4.11 -11.45 18.42
C SER A 239 -4.92 -11.02 19.64
N SER A 240 -4.38 -11.26 20.83
CA SER A 240 -4.86 -10.75 22.12
C SER A 240 -4.63 -9.23 22.27
N LEU A 241 -4.62 -8.48 21.18
CA LEU A 241 -4.06 -7.13 21.10
C LEU A 241 -4.98 -6.21 20.30
N ALA A 242 -4.87 -4.92 20.58
CA ALA A 242 -5.77 -3.90 20.04
C ALA A 242 -5.75 -3.84 18.50
N GLN A 243 -6.96 -3.81 17.92
CA GLN A 243 -7.18 -3.63 16.49
C GLN A 243 -8.18 -2.49 16.26
N VAL A 244 -7.99 -1.76 15.17
CA VAL A 244 -8.83 -0.61 14.83
C VAL A 244 -9.23 -0.69 13.36
N GLN A 245 -10.54 -0.69 13.12
CA GLN A 245 -11.11 -0.61 11.78
C GLN A 245 -12.22 0.44 11.73
N ILE A 246 -11.97 1.50 10.96
CA ILE A 246 -12.85 2.68 10.94
C ILE A 246 -13.10 3.10 9.50
N ASN A 247 -14.34 3.49 9.21
CA ASN A 247 -14.70 4.10 7.94
C ASN A 247 -14.35 3.22 6.73
N ASN A 248 -14.48 1.89 6.82
CA ASN A 248 -14.21 1.01 5.68
C ASN A 248 -15.48 0.73 4.87
N ILE A 249 -15.35 0.54 3.56
CA ILE A 249 -16.41 0.01 2.69
C ILE A 249 -16.04 -1.42 2.35
N ILE A 250 -16.86 -2.37 2.75
CA ILE A 250 -16.59 -3.79 2.58
C ILE A 250 -17.81 -4.43 1.92
N TYR A 251 -17.65 -4.91 0.71
CA TYR A 251 -18.75 -5.57 0.02
C TYR A 251 -18.31 -6.75 -0.82
N ASP A 252 -19.27 -7.63 -1.06
CA ASP A 252 -19.15 -8.82 -1.89
C ASP A 252 -17.96 -9.73 -1.58
N CYS A 253 -17.41 -9.69 -0.37
CA CYS A 253 -16.45 -10.69 0.11
C CYS A 253 -17.20 -11.93 0.63
N THR A 254 -16.53 -13.08 0.78
CA THR A 254 -17.13 -14.21 1.49
C THR A 254 -17.41 -13.81 2.95
N THR A 255 -16.40 -13.28 3.63
CA THR A 255 -16.54 -12.66 4.96
C THR A 255 -16.07 -11.21 4.93
N GLY A 256 -16.78 -10.31 5.60
CA GLY A 256 -16.34 -8.92 5.72
C GLY A 256 -15.17 -8.80 6.69
N ILE A 257 -15.47 -8.71 7.99
CA ILE A 257 -14.46 -8.61 9.04
C ILE A 257 -14.45 -9.92 9.83
N THR A 258 -13.28 -10.56 9.91
CA THR A 258 -13.10 -11.77 10.71
C THR A 258 -12.01 -11.56 11.76
N ALA A 259 -12.25 -12.10 12.95
CA ALA A 259 -11.24 -12.28 13.98
C ALA A 259 -11.32 -13.72 14.51
N ALA A 260 -10.15 -14.33 14.73
CA ALA A 260 -10.07 -15.74 15.10
C ALA A 260 -10.62 -16.07 16.50
N GLN A 261 -10.69 -15.07 17.37
CA GLN A 261 -11.31 -15.15 18.69
C GLN A 261 -12.10 -13.87 18.89
N ASP A 262 -13.16 -13.97 19.67
CA ASP A 262 -13.83 -12.78 20.19
C ASP A 262 -12.83 -12.01 21.05
N ILE A 263 -12.32 -10.90 20.51
CA ILE A 263 -11.38 -10.03 21.23
C ILE A 263 -12.12 -9.00 22.11
N GLY A 264 -13.45 -9.03 22.13
CA GLY A 264 -14.32 -8.13 22.91
C GLY A 264 -13.92 -6.67 22.76
N GLU A 265 -13.79 -5.98 23.91
CA GLU A 265 -13.50 -4.55 24.02
C GLU A 265 -12.09 -4.13 23.53
N LEU A 266 -11.24 -5.07 23.09
CA LEU A 266 -9.95 -4.74 22.49
C LEU A 266 -10.07 -4.34 21.00
N SER A 267 -11.23 -4.52 20.38
CA SER A 267 -11.51 -4.00 19.05
C SER A 267 -12.10 -2.60 19.11
N ILE A 268 -11.63 -1.70 18.25
CA ILE A 268 -12.34 -0.47 17.91
C ILE A 268 -12.88 -0.63 16.48
N SER A 269 -14.19 -0.75 16.35
CA SER A 269 -14.88 -0.83 15.06
C SER A 269 -15.95 0.26 15.03
N PHE A 270 -15.97 1.13 14.02
CA PHE A 270 -17.12 2.01 13.78
C PHE A 270 -17.14 2.57 12.37
N ASN A 271 -18.34 2.93 11.91
CA ASN A 271 -18.58 3.54 10.60
C ASN A 271 -18.07 2.71 9.42
N ASN A 272 -18.02 1.38 9.56
CA ASN A 272 -17.81 0.49 8.45
C ASN A 272 -19.16 0.18 7.77
N LEU A 273 -19.13 0.06 6.45
CA LEU A 273 -20.24 -0.43 5.67
C LEU A 273 -19.95 -1.86 5.24
N LEU A 274 -20.82 -2.81 5.61
CA LEU A 274 -20.70 -4.21 5.24
C LEU A 274 -21.95 -4.70 4.51
N ASN A 275 -21.87 -4.87 3.18
CA ASN A 275 -23.01 -5.31 2.36
C ASN A 275 -22.63 -6.44 1.40
N GLY A 276 -23.56 -7.30 1.01
CA GLY A 276 -23.32 -8.34 -0.02
C GLY A 276 -22.42 -9.50 0.42
N ASN A 277 -21.67 -9.32 1.52
CA ASN A 277 -20.88 -10.37 2.14
C ASN A 277 -21.74 -11.56 2.59
N THR A 278 -21.25 -12.79 2.45
CA THR A 278 -21.95 -13.98 3.00
C THR A 278 -22.03 -13.91 4.52
N THR A 279 -20.91 -13.56 5.15
CA THR A 279 -20.80 -13.30 6.59
C THR A 279 -20.28 -11.88 6.78
N LYS A 280 -21.02 -11.01 7.48
CA LYS A 280 -20.54 -9.63 7.70
C LYS A 280 -19.41 -9.61 8.72
N TYR A 281 -19.67 -10.21 9.89
CA TYR A 281 -18.72 -10.31 10.99
C TYR A 281 -18.59 -11.77 11.43
N ALA A 282 -17.36 -12.23 11.63
CA ALA A 282 -17.06 -13.53 12.24
C ALA A 282 -16.09 -13.31 13.40
N GLY A 283 -16.47 -13.72 14.62
CA GLY A 283 -15.63 -13.57 15.81
C GLY A 283 -15.29 -12.11 16.19
N SER A 284 -16.07 -11.14 15.71
CA SER A 284 -15.93 -9.72 16.04
C SER A 284 -17.29 -9.11 16.36
N ASP A 285 -17.30 -8.20 17.33
CA ASP A 285 -18.52 -7.50 17.74
C ASP A 285 -18.91 -6.41 16.74
N THR A 286 -20.22 -6.32 16.48
CA THR A 286 -20.82 -5.20 15.78
C THR A 286 -20.94 -4.01 16.72
N HIS A 287 -20.49 -2.84 16.29
CA HIS A 287 -20.54 -1.62 17.08
C HIS A 287 -21.63 -0.67 16.57
N SER A 288 -21.93 0.38 17.34
CA SER A 288 -22.81 1.46 16.88
C SER A 288 -22.18 2.20 15.70
N GLY A 289 -22.97 2.50 14.67
CA GLY A 289 -22.51 3.21 13.47
C GLY A 289 -22.14 2.28 12.30
N GLU A 290 -22.18 0.96 12.48
CA GLU A 290 -22.02 0.01 11.38
C GLU A 290 -23.27 0.00 10.49
N GLN A 291 -23.08 0.08 9.17
CA GLN A 291 -24.19 0.01 8.20
C GLN A 291 -24.12 -1.27 7.40
N THR A 292 -25.28 -1.79 7.04
CA THR A 292 -25.35 -3.02 6.26
C THR A 292 -26.30 -3.00 5.08
N GLY A 293 -26.87 -1.83 4.78
CA GLY A 293 -27.57 -1.58 3.54
C GLY A 293 -26.58 -1.48 2.37
N ALA A 294 -27.02 -1.86 1.18
CA ALA A 294 -26.20 -1.75 -0.02
C ALA A 294 -25.80 -0.30 -0.30
N PRO A 295 -24.49 -0.03 -0.47
CA PRO A 295 -24.06 1.30 -0.86
C PRO A 295 -24.55 1.56 -2.28
N LEU A 296 -24.96 2.80 -2.55
CA LEU A 296 -25.21 3.24 -3.92
C LEU A 296 -23.94 3.93 -4.41
N PHE A 297 -23.15 3.24 -5.22
CA PHE A 297 -21.95 3.79 -5.85
C PHE A 297 -22.26 4.45 -7.19
N THR A 298 -21.44 5.41 -7.60
CA THR A 298 -21.59 6.09 -8.89
C THR A 298 -21.53 5.08 -10.02
N ASN A 299 -20.51 4.23 -10.06
CA ASN A 299 -20.42 3.13 -11.02
C ASN A 299 -19.45 2.03 -10.55
N GLU A 300 -20.00 0.99 -9.95
CA GLU A 300 -19.25 -0.19 -9.50
C GLU A 300 -18.53 -0.89 -10.67
N GLY A 301 -19.17 -1.02 -11.84
CA GLY A 301 -18.59 -1.72 -13.00
C GLY A 301 -17.38 -1.00 -13.64
N THR A 302 -17.06 0.21 -13.20
CA THR A 302 -15.83 0.94 -13.57
C THR A 302 -14.93 1.23 -12.36
N ASN A 303 -15.17 0.55 -11.23
CA ASN A 303 -14.49 0.75 -9.95
C ASN A 303 -14.58 2.20 -9.44
N ASP A 304 -15.70 2.89 -9.72
CA ASP A 304 -16.01 4.22 -9.17
C ASP A 304 -16.93 4.06 -7.96
N TYR A 305 -16.31 3.96 -6.79
CA TYR A 305 -16.95 3.75 -5.50
C TYR A 305 -17.39 5.05 -4.80
N THR A 306 -17.42 6.17 -5.52
CA THR A 306 -17.97 7.41 -4.96
C THR A 306 -19.46 7.22 -4.63
N LEU A 307 -19.92 7.77 -3.50
CA LEU A 307 -21.29 7.56 -3.02
C LEU A 307 -22.30 8.44 -3.80
N GLN A 308 -23.32 7.81 -4.40
CA GLN A 308 -24.44 8.50 -5.02
C GLN A 308 -25.35 9.19 -3.99
N SER A 309 -26.16 10.13 -4.50
CA SER A 309 -27.26 10.69 -3.72
C SER A 309 -28.25 9.59 -3.31
N GLY A 310 -28.58 9.52 -2.02
CA GLY A 310 -29.47 8.50 -1.45
C GLY A 310 -28.76 7.22 -0.99
N SER A 311 -27.44 7.11 -1.15
CA SER A 311 -26.69 5.99 -0.58
C SER A 311 -26.91 5.94 0.95
N PRO A 312 -27.18 4.76 1.55
CA PRO A 312 -27.34 4.63 3.00
C PRO A 312 -26.05 4.90 3.78
N ALA A 313 -24.90 4.92 3.10
CA ALA A 313 -23.62 5.31 3.68
C ALA A 313 -23.48 6.84 3.83
N LYS A 314 -24.31 7.60 3.10
CA LYS A 314 -24.21 9.05 2.99
C LYS A 314 -24.73 9.71 4.28
N ALA A 315 -23.93 10.55 4.93
CA ALA A 315 -24.24 11.27 6.18
C ALA A 315 -24.71 10.34 7.33
N ALA A 316 -24.23 9.09 7.33
CA ALA A 316 -24.69 8.07 8.26
C ALA A 316 -23.67 7.78 9.38
N GLY A 317 -22.51 8.44 9.36
CA GLY A 317 -21.42 8.19 10.30
C GLY A 317 -21.79 8.58 11.72
N ALA A 318 -21.36 7.77 12.69
CA ALA A 318 -21.35 8.14 14.09
C ALA A 318 -20.18 9.11 14.34
N ASP A 319 -20.47 10.41 14.32
CA ASP A 319 -19.54 11.45 14.74
C ASP A 319 -19.64 11.66 16.24
N ALA A 320 -18.57 11.40 16.99
CA ALA A 320 -18.55 11.55 18.43
C ALA A 320 -18.56 13.02 18.93
N GLY A 321 -18.76 14.03 18.06
CA GLY A 321 -18.41 15.42 18.43
C GLY A 321 -19.26 16.57 17.90
N GLU A 322 -19.76 16.58 16.67
CA GLU A 322 -20.48 17.75 16.15
C GLU A 322 -21.66 17.33 15.28
N ILE A 323 -22.72 16.91 15.98
CA ILE A 323 -24.08 17.06 15.44
C ILE A 323 -24.38 18.57 15.43
N ALA A 324 -24.00 19.28 14.38
CA ALA A 324 -24.43 20.66 14.18
C ALA A 324 -25.81 20.64 13.51
N ASN A 325 -26.87 20.99 14.27
CA ASN A 325 -28.28 20.99 13.87
C ASN A 325 -28.87 19.60 13.52
N ASP A 326 -28.57 18.55 14.28
CA ASP A 326 -29.09 17.19 14.07
C ASP A 326 -28.67 16.53 12.73
N VAL A 327 -27.59 17.02 12.12
CA VAL A 327 -27.03 16.43 10.89
C VAL A 327 -25.63 15.88 11.18
N SER A 328 -25.44 14.57 10.94
CA SER A 328 -24.11 13.97 10.84
C SER A 328 -23.51 14.35 9.49
N TYR A 329 -22.25 14.82 9.49
CA TYR A 329 -21.59 15.29 8.27
C TYR A 329 -20.64 14.26 7.68
N MET A 330 -20.23 13.24 8.44
CA MET A 330 -19.40 12.18 7.90
C MET A 330 -20.20 11.09 7.21
N ASP A 331 -19.73 10.71 6.03
CA ASP A 331 -20.18 9.51 5.37
C ASP A 331 -19.55 8.29 6.05
N ILE A 332 -20.27 7.18 6.05
CA ILE A 332 -19.72 5.88 6.40
C ILE A 332 -18.91 5.40 5.21
N GLY A 333 -17.69 4.95 5.50
CA GLY A 333 -16.81 4.39 4.48
C GLY A 333 -15.67 5.31 4.01
N ALA A 334 -14.89 4.79 3.06
CA ALA A 334 -13.63 5.33 2.59
C ALA A 334 -13.76 6.65 1.82
N HIS A 335 -14.89 6.85 1.14
CA HIS A 335 -15.15 8.04 0.35
C HIS A 335 -16.00 9.03 1.12
N GLN A 336 -15.38 10.11 1.57
CA GLN A 336 -16.08 11.27 2.10
C GLN A 336 -16.50 12.17 0.95
N ARG A 337 -17.76 12.62 0.95
CA ARG A 337 -18.22 13.62 -0.02
C ARG A 337 -17.47 14.93 0.14
N GLN A 338 -17.01 15.45 -0.99
CA GLN A 338 -16.73 16.88 -1.12
C GLN A 338 -18.05 17.58 -1.43
N GLU A 339 -18.85 17.89 -0.42
CA GLU A 339 -19.96 18.83 -0.64
C GLU A 339 -19.37 20.20 -1.03
N PRO A 340 -19.97 20.93 -2.00
CA PRO A 340 -19.46 22.23 -2.43
C PRO A 340 -19.36 23.15 -1.21
N ALA A 341 -18.20 23.80 -1.08
CA ALA A 341 -17.64 24.46 0.11
C ALA A 341 -18.46 25.60 0.75
N GLY A 342 -19.76 25.39 1.03
CA GLY A 342 -20.65 26.30 1.73
C GLY A 342 -20.82 25.97 3.22
N GLY A 343 -20.38 24.80 3.67
CA GLY A 343 -20.27 24.41 5.08
C GLY A 343 -18.92 23.73 5.28
N GLY A 344 -18.15 24.14 6.29
CA GLY A 344 -16.76 23.75 6.53
C GLY A 344 -16.53 22.28 6.93
N GLY A 345 -17.07 21.33 6.15
CA GLY A 345 -16.79 19.91 6.25
C GLY A 345 -15.32 19.66 5.92
N SER A 346 -14.48 19.67 6.95
CA SER A 346 -13.10 19.25 6.85
C SER A 346 -13.12 17.73 6.64
N GLY A 347 -12.70 17.24 5.48
CA GLY A 347 -12.51 15.80 5.26
C GLY A 347 -11.73 15.18 6.41
N MET A 348 -12.05 13.93 6.78
CA MET A 348 -11.60 13.22 8.00
C MET A 348 -10.57 14.03 8.81
N ARG A 349 -11.06 14.91 9.68
CA ARG A 349 -10.21 15.56 10.67
C ARG A 349 -9.72 14.43 11.57
N LEU A 350 -8.45 14.06 11.48
CA LEU A 350 -7.75 13.47 12.62
C LEU A 350 -7.84 14.54 13.71
N VAL A 351 -8.89 14.45 14.53
CA VAL A 351 -9.18 15.45 15.55
C VAL A 351 -7.96 15.47 16.45
N ASN A 352 -7.25 16.59 16.45
CA ASN A 352 -6.19 16.83 17.43
C ASN A 352 -6.89 16.77 18.79
N GLY A 353 -6.78 15.62 19.46
CA GLY A 353 -7.33 15.38 20.78
C GLY A 353 -6.61 16.30 21.75
N GLY A 354 -7.07 17.55 21.83
CA GLY A 354 -6.80 18.40 22.97
C GLY A 354 -7.37 17.66 24.17
N LEU A 355 -6.51 16.96 24.90
CA LEU A 355 -6.80 16.49 26.24
C LEU A 355 -7.22 17.71 27.04
N VAL A 356 -8.53 17.90 27.19
CA VAL A 356 -9.07 18.86 28.13
C VAL A 356 -8.85 18.22 29.49
N GLY A 357 -7.82 18.69 30.19
CA GLY A 357 -7.59 18.37 31.60
C GLY A 357 -8.64 19.00 32.50
#